data_AF-A0A5C7MEM6-F1
#
_entry.id   AF-A0A5C7MEM6-F1
#
_cell.length_a   1.000
_cell.length_b   1.000
_cell.length_c   1.000
_cell.angle_alpha   90.00
_cell.angle_beta   90.00
_cell.angle_gamma   90.00
#
_symmetry.space_group_name_H-M   'P 1'
#
loop_
_entity.id
_entity.type
_entity.pdbx_description
1 polymer ?
#
loop_
_entity_poly.entity_id
_entity_poly.type
_entity_poly.pdbx_seq_one_letter_code
_entity_poly.pdbx_strand_id
1 'polypeptide(L)'
;MSDLFRRPTDGDRARRAADLLHRAGLARTYGWDEYRSVWSTGEVAAVAALLGRGDVLAGLGETLESTWERWACDLWGLDDGQADIAAGCPATREWFAATQGQL
;
A
#
# COMPACT_ATOMS: atom_id res chain seq x y z
N MET A 1 -15.96 -18.74 7.65
CA MET A 1 -16.50 -18.63 6.28
C MET A 1 -16.71 -17.15 5.98
N SER A 2 -15.89 -16.63 5.07
CA SER A 2 -15.96 -15.34 4.35
C SER A 2 -15.99 -14.02 5.15
N ASP A 3 -14.87 -13.69 5.79
CA ASP A 3 -14.52 -12.31 6.21
C ASP A 3 -13.92 -11.49 5.03
N LEU A 4 -13.74 -12.12 3.86
CA LEU A 4 -13.14 -11.55 2.63
C LEU A 4 -13.95 -10.39 2.01
N PHE A 5 -15.23 -10.25 2.36
CA PHE A 5 -16.12 -9.20 1.86
C PHE A 5 -16.56 -8.21 2.95
N ARG A 6 -16.03 -8.37 4.18
CA ARG A 6 -16.30 -7.39 5.23
C ARG A 6 -15.55 -6.10 4.89
N ARG A 7 -16.25 -4.98 4.91
CA ARG A 7 -15.64 -3.65 4.79
C ARG A 7 -14.51 -3.51 5.83
N PRO A 8 -13.27 -3.18 5.41
CA PRO A 8 -12.17 -2.94 6.33
C PRO A 8 -12.51 -1.84 7.34
N THR A 9 -12.18 -2.08 8.61
CA THR A 9 -12.34 -1.11 9.69
C THR A 9 -11.12 -0.19 9.81
N ASP A 10 -11.21 0.87 10.61
CA ASP A 10 -10.06 1.71 10.94
C ASP A 10 -8.93 0.90 11.61
N GLY A 11 -9.28 -0.09 12.43
CA GLY A 11 -8.32 -1.01 13.02
C GLY A 11 -7.61 -1.90 11.99
N ASP A 12 -8.31 -2.32 10.94
CA ASP A 12 -7.71 -3.06 9.82
C ASP A 12 -6.72 -2.17 9.06
N ARG A 13 -7.10 -0.92 8.78
CA ARG A 13 -6.23 0.09 8.15
C ARG A 13 -5.00 0.42 9.00
N ALA A 14 -5.16 0.60 10.32
CA ALA A 14 -4.04 0.87 11.22
C ALA A 14 -3.05 -0.30 11.27
N ARG A 15 -3.54 -1.55 11.27
CA ARG A 15 -2.67 -2.74 11.20
C ARG A 15 -1.91 -2.82 9.88
N ARG A 16 -2.56 -2.49 8.75
CA ARG A 16 -1.90 -2.41 7.44
C ARG A 16 -0.81 -1.33 7.42
N ALA A 17 -1.08 -0.14 7.96
CA ALA A 17 -0.09 0.92 8.07
C ALA A 17 1.13 0.46 8.89
N ALA A 18 0.91 -0.15 10.05
CA ALA A 18 1.99 -0.66 10.90
C ALA A 18 2.85 -1.73 10.20
N ASP A 19 2.24 -2.67 9.46
CA ASP A 19 2.97 -3.67 8.69
C ASP A 19 3.82 -3.02 7.58
N LEU A 20 3.26 -2.07 6.83
CA LEU A 20 4.00 -1.36 5.79
C LEU A 20 5.17 -0.54 6.36
N LEU A 21 4.97 0.13 7.50
CA LEU A 21 6.04 0.88 8.19
C LEU A 21 7.16 -0.05 8.66
N HIS A 22 6.81 -1.21 9.22
CA HIS A 22 7.79 -2.21 9.61
C HIS A 22 8.63 -2.67 8.41
N ARG A 23 7.96 -3.01 7.30
CA ARG A 23 8.64 -3.40 6.05
C ARG A 23 9.47 -2.28 5.44
N ALA A 24 9.02 -1.03 5.52
CA ALA A 24 9.81 0.12 5.11
C ALA A 24 11.13 0.25 5.91
N GLY A 25 11.08 -0.01 7.22
CA GLY A 25 12.27 -0.09 8.07
C GLY A 25 13.23 -1.21 7.65
N LEU A 26 12.70 -2.40 7.35
CA LEU A 26 13.48 -3.53 6.85
C LEU A 26 14.15 -3.20 5.51
N ALA A 27 13.41 -2.63 4.55
CA ALA A 27 13.92 -2.28 3.23
C ALA A 27 14.99 -1.18 3.30
N ARG A 28 14.85 -0.19 4.20
CA ARG A 28 15.88 0.82 4.46
C ARG A 28 17.16 0.22 5.04
N THR A 29 17.04 -0.79 5.89
CA THR A 29 18.17 -1.39 6.63
C THR A 29 18.93 -2.42 5.79
N TYR A 30 18.19 -3.28 5.09
CA TYR A 30 18.74 -4.47 4.43
C TYR A 30 18.64 -4.43 2.90
N GLY A 31 18.04 -3.38 2.33
CA GLY A 31 17.75 -3.31 0.90
C GLY A 31 16.51 -4.13 0.51
N TRP A 32 16.26 -4.22 -0.80
CA TRP A 32 15.02 -4.78 -1.36
C TRP A 32 15.14 -6.24 -1.79
N ASP A 33 16.33 -6.69 -2.17
CA ASP A 33 16.51 -7.92 -2.94
C ASP A 33 16.09 -9.18 -2.17
N GLU A 34 16.34 -9.21 -0.86
CA GLU A 34 15.89 -10.29 0.03
C GLU A 34 14.35 -10.39 0.14
N TYR A 35 13.64 -9.29 -0.11
CA TYR A 35 12.19 -9.21 0.12
C TYR A 35 11.36 -9.25 -1.16
N ARG A 36 11.95 -9.03 -2.34
CA ARG A 36 11.24 -9.12 -3.63
C ARG A 36 10.64 -10.50 -3.90
N SER A 37 11.18 -11.56 -3.29
CA SER A 37 10.68 -12.94 -3.42
C SER A 37 9.79 -13.39 -2.27
N VAL A 38 9.66 -12.58 -1.21
CA VAL A 38 8.92 -12.93 0.01
C VAL A 38 7.64 -12.12 0.12
N TRP A 39 7.67 -10.84 -0.24
CA TRP A 39 6.51 -9.97 -0.25
C TRP A 39 5.78 -10.08 -1.59
N SER A 40 4.47 -9.89 -1.55
CA SER A 40 3.70 -9.76 -2.79
C SER A 40 4.11 -8.50 -3.54
N THR A 41 3.94 -8.48 -4.86
CA THR A 41 4.21 -7.31 -5.71
C THR A 41 3.48 -6.06 -5.20
N GLY A 42 2.24 -6.19 -4.73
CA GLY A 42 1.46 -5.08 -4.18
C GLY A 42 2.03 -4.51 -2.88
N GLU A 43 2.62 -5.36 -2.03
CA GLU A 43 3.30 -4.92 -0.80
C GLU A 43 4.64 -4.25 -1.12
N VAL A 44 5.43 -4.80 -2.04
CA VAL A 44 6.67 -4.15 -2.50
C VAL A 44 6.36 -2.78 -3.09
N ALA A 45 5.32 -2.68 -3.92
CA ALA A 45 4.88 -1.43 -4.51
C ALA A 45 4.44 -0.40 -3.45
N ALA A 46 3.66 -0.81 -2.44
CA ALA A 46 3.26 0.09 -1.36
C ALA A 46 4.43 0.59 -0.52
N VAL A 47 5.37 -0.28 -0.15
CA VAL A 47 6.57 0.13 0.57
C VAL A 47 7.43 1.07 -0.29
N ALA A 48 7.52 0.82 -1.60
CA ALA A 48 8.26 1.68 -2.51
C ALA A 48 7.61 3.05 -2.66
N ALA A 49 6.27 3.10 -2.73
CA ALA A 49 5.50 4.34 -2.71
C ALA A 49 5.74 5.15 -1.42
N LEU A 50 5.69 4.50 -0.26
CA LEU A 50 5.96 5.14 1.04
C LEU A 50 7.39 5.68 1.15
N LEU A 51 8.37 4.97 0.58
CA LEU A 51 9.78 5.37 0.62
C LEU A 51 10.18 6.33 -0.52
N GLY A 52 9.24 6.73 -1.39
CA GLY A 52 9.54 7.58 -2.55
C GLY A 52 10.47 6.91 -3.58
N ARG A 53 10.51 5.58 -3.63
CA ARG A 53 11.39 4.78 -4.50
C ARG A 53 10.73 4.49 -5.85
N GLY A 54 10.64 5.53 -6.68
CA GLY A 54 10.11 5.42 -8.04
C GLY A 54 10.89 4.45 -8.94
N ASP A 55 12.19 4.26 -8.68
CA ASP A 55 13.03 3.27 -9.37
C ASP A 55 12.58 1.83 -9.09
N VAL A 56 12.18 1.53 -7.85
CA VAL A 56 11.66 0.21 -7.47
C VAL A 56 10.30 -0.02 -8.10
N LEU A 57 9.41 0.98 -8.08
CA LEU A 57 8.10 0.92 -8.73
C LEU A 57 8.23 0.68 -10.24
N ALA A 58 9.10 1.42 -10.91
CA ALA A 58 9.34 1.24 -12.34
C ALA A 58 9.87 -0.16 -12.67
N GLY A 59 10.74 -0.73 -11.81
CA GLY A 59 11.23 -2.11 -11.94
C GLY A 59 10.13 -3.17 -11.80
N LEU A 60 9.00 -2.84 -11.17
CA LEU A 60 7.81 -3.71 -11.08
C LEU A 60 6.80 -3.45 -12.22
N GLY A 61 7.03 -2.43 -13.06
CA GLY A 61 6.04 -1.96 -14.04
C GLY A 61 4.88 -1.19 -13.39
N GLU A 62 5.06 -0.66 -12.18
CA GLU A 62 4.06 0.04 -11.39
C GLU A 62 4.33 1.55 -11.36
N THR A 63 3.28 2.33 -11.09
CA THR A 63 3.35 3.76 -10.78
C THR A 63 2.78 4.00 -9.38
N LEU A 64 2.90 5.22 -8.86
CA LEU A 64 2.19 5.61 -7.63
C LEU A 64 0.67 5.46 -7.80
N GLU A 65 0.15 5.82 -8.97
CA GLU A 65 -1.27 5.74 -9.28
C GLU A 65 -1.76 4.30 -9.29
N SER A 66 -1.10 3.40 -10.02
CA SER A 66 -1.49 1.97 -10.04
C SER A 66 -1.34 1.30 -8.67
N THR A 67 -0.39 1.77 -7.86
CA THR A 67 -0.24 1.34 -6.46
C THR A 67 -1.43 1.78 -5.63
N TRP A 68 -1.85 3.04 -5.72
CA TRP A 68 -3.01 3.54 -4.99
C TRP A 68 -4.30 2.84 -5.42
N GLU A 69 -4.51 2.64 -6.72
CA GLU A 69 -5.70 1.94 -7.23
C GLU A 69 -5.80 0.51 -6.68
N ARG A 70 -4.68 -0.22 -6.66
CA ARG A 70 -4.63 -1.57 -6.09
C ARG A 70 -5.01 -1.58 -4.61
N TRP A 71 -4.54 -0.60 -3.84
CA TRP A 71 -4.73 -0.53 -2.40
C TRP A 71 -6.08 0.06 -1.98
N ALA A 72 -6.77 0.78 -2.86
CA ALA A 72 -8.06 1.38 -2.53
C ALA A 72 -9.08 0.34 -2.06
N CYS A 73 -9.24 -0.76 -2.79
CA CYS A 73 -10.15 -1.83 -2.40
C CYS A 73 -9.70 -2.58 -1.13
N ASP A 74 -8.40 -2.73 -0.91
CA ASP A 74 -7.86 -3.36 0.29
C ASP A 74 -8.07 -2.50 1.56
N LEU A 75 -8.09 -1.18 1.42
CA LEU A 75 -8.24 -0.23 2.52
C LEU A 75 -9.69 0.14 2.83
N TRP A 76 -10.52 0.22 1.79
CA TRP A 76 -11.88 0.76 1.89
C TRP A 76 -12.95 -0.29 1.63
N GLY A 77 -12.58 -1.47 1.11
CA GLY A 77 -13.51 -2.47 0.60
C GLY A 77 -13.88 -2.20 -0.85
N LEU A 78 -14.63 -3.12 -1.47
CA LEU A 78 -14.92 -3.05 -2.91
C LEU A 78 -15.69 -1.79 -3.32
N ASP A 79 -16.80 -1.48 -2.66
CA ASP A 79 -17.68 -0.38 -3.08
C ASP A 79 -17.00 0.99 -2.92
N ASP A 80 -16.47 1.28 -1.73
CA ASP A 80 -15.79 2.54 -1.46
C ASP A 80 -14.43 2.63 -2.17
N GLY A 81 -13.72 1.50 -2.31
CA GLY A 81 -12.47 1.45 -3.04
C GLY A 81 -12.67 1.77 -4.51
N GLN A 82 -13.71 1.22 -5.14
CA GLN A 82 -14.04 1.53 -6.54
C GLN A 82 -14.47 3.00 -6.70
N ALA A 83 -15.20 3.56 -5.74
CA ALA A 83 -15.55 4.98 -5.74
C ALA A 83 -14.31 5.88 -5.58
N ASP A 84 -13.38 5.52 -4.70
CA ASP A 84 -12.10 6.21 -4.51
C ASP A 84 -11.26 6.16 -5.80
N ILE A 85 -11.14 4.99 -6.43
CA ILE A 85 -10.46 4.82 -7.73
C ILE A 85 -11.07 5.73 -8.79
N ALA A 86 -12.39 5.72 -8.95
CA ALA A 86 -13.09 6.55 -9.92
C ALA A 86 -12.88 8.06 -9.69
N ALA A 87 -12.57 8.46 -8.45
CA ALA A 87 -12.26 9.83 -8.06
C ALA A 87 -10.75 10.17 -8.13
N GLY A 88 -9.87 9.25 -8.56
CA GLY A 88 -8.42 9.46 -8.61
C GLY A 88 -7.70 9.17 -7.28
N CYS A 89 -8.24 8.25 -6.49
CA CYS A 89 -7.73 7.75 -5.21
C CYS A 89 -7.48 8.80 -4.10
N PRO A 90 -8.32 9.85 -3.90
CA PRO A 90 -8.06 10.88 -2.90
C PRO A 90 -7.91 10.34 -1.47
N ALA A 91 -8.76 9.41 -1.03
CA ALA A 91 -8.69 8.86 0.33
C ALA A 91 -7.48 7.95 0.50
N THR A 92 -7.19 7.11 -0.50
CA THR A 92 -5.99 6.26 -0.48
C THR A 92 -4.71 7.08 -0.46
N ARG A 93 -4.64 8.18 -1.23
CA ARG A 93 -3.51 9.10 -1.23
C ARG A 93 -3.31 9.76 0.13
N GLU A 94 -4.38 10.22 0.76
CA GLU A 94 -4.33 10.79 2.10
C GLU A 94 -3.83 9.76 3.12
N TRP A 95 -4.32 8.52 3.04
CA TRP A 95 -3.87 7.44 3.91
C TRP A 95 -2.38 7.12 3.73
N PHE A 96 -1.88 7.07 2.48
CA PHE A 96 -0.46 6.89 2.20
C PHE A 96 0.37 8.07 2.72
N ALA A 97 -0.09 9.31 2.54
CA ALA A 97 0.62 10.49 3.03
C ALA A 97 0.69 10.53 4.56
N ALA A 98 -0.41 10.21 5.24
CA ALA A 98 -0.47 10.09 6.70
C ALA A 98 0.46 8.98 7.21
N THR A 99 0.48 7.83 6.54
CA THR A 99 1.37 6.71 6.87
C THR A 99 2.84 7.09 6.63
N GLN A 100 3.15 7.76 5.52
CA GLN A 100 4.50 8.24 5.21
C GLN A 100 5.00 9.24 6.27
N GLY A 101 4.11 10.06 6.84
CA GLY A 101 4.44 10.98 7.93
C GLY A 101 4.87 10.28 9.25
N GLN A 102 4.76 8.95 9.33
CA GLN A 102 5.16 8.14 10.48
C GLN A 102 6.52 7.43 10.28
N LEU A 103 7.17 7.62 9.13
CA LEU A 103 8.46 7.00 8.76
C LEU A 103 9.71 7.68 9.36
#